data_AF-A0A1Q7HR54-F1
#
_entry.id   AF-A0A1Q7HR54-F1
#
_cell.length_a   1.000
_cell.length_b   1.000
_cell.length_c   1.000
_cell.angle_alpha   90.00
_cell.angle_beta   90.00
_cell.angle_gamma   90.00
#
_symmetry.space_group_name_H-M   'P 1'
#
loop_
_entity.id
_entity.type
_entity.pdbx_description
1 polymer ?
#
loop_
_entity_poly.entity_id
_entity_poly.type
_entity_poly.pdbx_seq_one_letter_code
_entity_poly.pdbx_strand_id
1 'polypeptide(L)'
;MTAFLAMVLALGGFAALETLMHGALNLSADFLLLLVFACVAAPHTLNLGHNARISTLQPFLVGAIVLLGVREAMLLAAVSMAYFWAVGRPRFEVHKGLFNLCNFVLSTWLGGHVYYLSGGRTGDVSSPDSLLALLWCVLTFFAVNTALVSIAAGLEQKIDPFRVWYEKYSWTINSQLAGGSLVILIAMLRQRYGLQALFLLVPFCLMSYHFYKAYFPRAAQRAHKT
;
A
#
# COMPACT_ATOMS: atom_id res chain seq x y z
N MET A 1 -5.88 0.09 23.37
CA MET A 1 -5.77 1.03 22.23
C MET A 1 -4.45 1.79 22.24
N THR A 2 -4.16 2.60 23.26
CA THR A 2 -2.97 3.46 23.33
C THR A 2 -1.64 2.72 23.20
N ALA A 3 -1.44 1.63 23.97
CA ALA A 3 -0.22 0.81 23.90
C ALA A 3 0.01 0.18 22.51
N PHE A 4 -1.07 -0.28 21.86
CA PHE A 4 -1.00 -0.86 20.52
C PHE A 4 -0.62 0.18 19.47
N LEU A 5 -1.20 1.38 19.53
CA LEU A 5 -0.81 2.49 18.65
C LEU A 5 0.65 2.88 18.86
N ALA A 6 1.10 3.00 20.11
CA ALA A 6 2.49 3.32 20.43
C ALA A 6 3.47 2.28 19.86
N MET A 7 3.15 1.00 19.94
CA MET A 7 3.94 -0.08 19.35
C MET A 7 4.06 0.05 17.83
N VAL A 8 2.96 0.30 17.12
CA VAL A 8 2.97 0.46 15.67
C VAL A 8 3.76 1.70 15.25
N LEU A 9 3.61 2.80 15.99
CA LEU A 9 4.39 4.02 15.76
C LEU A 9 5.89 3.79 16.00
N ALA A 10 6.26 3.07 17.07
CA ALA A 10 7.65 2.76 17.37
C ALA A 10 8.28 1.87 16.29
N LEU A 11 7.57 0.82 15.85
CA LEU A 11 8.05 -0.07 14.78
C LEU A 11 8.14 0.65 13.43
N GLY A 12 7.13 1.45 13.08
CA GLY A 12 7.16 2.26 11.85
C GLY A 12 8.25 3.32 11.87
N GLY A 13 8.47 3.96 13.02
CA GLY A 13 9.56 4.92 13.23
C GLY A 13 10.93 4.26 13.14
N PHE A 14 11.10 3.08 13.72
CA PHE A 14 12.32 2.29 13.60
C PHE A 14 12.63 1.93 12.13
N ALA A 15 11.63 1.44 11.39
CA ALA A 15 11.80 1.14 9.95
C ALA A 15 12.18 2.39 9.14
N ALA A 16 11.56 3.54 9.43
CA ALA A 16 11.90 4.81 8.78
C ALA A 16 13.33 5.28 9.12
N LEU A 17 13.76 5.14 10.38
CA LEU A 17 15.12 5.48 10.79
C LEU A 17 16.16 4.57 10.12
N GLU A 18 15.90 3.27 10.07
CA GLU A 18 16.76 2.30 9.37
C GLU A 18 16.96 2.66 7.89
N THR A 19 15.89 3.15 7.25
CA THR A 19 15.92 3.65 5.86
C THR A 19 16.87 4.84 5.68
N LEU A 20 16.80 5.79 6.61
CA LEU A 20 17.54 7.06 6.58
C LEU A 20 19.02 6.87 6.92
N MET A 21 19.38 5.84 7.68
CA MET A 21 20.75 5.59 8.11
C MET A 21 21.65 4.97 7.03
N HIS A 22 21.09 4.38 5.97
CA HIS A 22 21.87 3.60 5.00
C HIS A 22 22.03 4.27 3.62
N GLY A 23 23.01 5.14 3.43
CA GLY A 23 23.43 5.61 2.09
C GLY A 23 22.47 6.58 1.37
N ALA A 24 22.89 7.07 0.19
CA ALA A 24 22.13 8.04 -0.58
C ALA A 24 20.80 7.47 -1.11
N LEU A 25 19.77 8.32 -1.22
CA LEU A 25 18.49 7.99 -1.84
C LEU A 25 18.61 8.04 -3.37
N ASN A 26 18.10 7.03 -4.06
CA ASN A 26 18.04 7.04 -5.52
C ASN A 26 16.74 7.70 -6.00
N LEU A 27 16.78 9.00 -6.26
CA LEU A 27 15.66 9.77 -6.81
C LEU A 27 15.57 9.62 -8.34
N SER A 28 15.53 8.37 -8.82
CA SER A 28 15.43 8.07 -10.24
C SER A 28 14.09 8.55 -10.84
N ALA A 29 14.03 8.65 -12.16
CA ALA A 29 12.76 8.97 -12.85
C ALA A 29 11.67 7.93 -12.57
N ASP A 30 12.05 6.65 -12.39
CA ASP A 30 11.12 5.57 -12.00
C ASP A 30 10.53 5.85 -10.61
N PHE A 31 11.36 6.25 -9.65
CA PHE A 31 10.91 6.63 -8.31
C PHE A 31 9.91 7.80 -8.37
N LEU A 32 10.27 8.87 -9.08
CA LEU A 32 9.43 10.07 -9.18
C LEU A 32 8.07 9.76 -9.84
N LEU A 33 8.05 8.97 -10.91
CA LEU A 33 6.81 8.58 -11.57
C LEU A 33 5.94 7.68 -10.70
N LEU A 34 6.52 6.66 -10.07
CA LEU A 34 5.80 5.80 -9.13
C LEU A 34 5.24 6.62 -7.97
N LEU A 35 6.00 7.60 -7.45
CA LEU A 35 5.55 8.48 -6.39
C LEU A 35 4.37 9.35 -6.84
N VAL A 36 4.44 9.96 -8.02
CA VAL A 36 3.33 10.75 -8.58
C VAL A 36 2.08 9.88 -8.73
N PHE A 37 2.19 8.70 -9.33
CA PHE A 37 1.04 7.81 -9.49
C PHE A 37 0.50 7.32 -8.15
N ALA A 38 1.37 7.02 -7.19
CA ALA A 38 0.95 6.64 -5.84
C ALA A 38 0.20 7.77 -5.14
N CYS A 39 0.70 9.01 -5.19
CA CYS A 39 0.02 10.18 -4.64
C CYS A 39 -1.32 10.44 -5.33
N VAL A 40 -1.42 10.24 -6.65
CA VAL A 40 -2.69 10.32 -7.38
C VAL A 40 -3.63 9.19 -6.97
N ALA A 41 -3.14 7.97 -6.75
CA ALA A 41 -3.97 6.83 -6.38
C ALA A 41 -4.45 6.88 -4.92
N ALA A 42 -3.62 7.39 -3.99
CA ALA A 42 -3.83 7.32 -2.54
C ALA A 42 -5.20 7.83 -2.06
N PRO A 43 -5.73 8.98 -2.54
CA PRO A 43 -7.03 9.51 -2.13
C PRO A 43 -8.21 8.62 -2.51
N HIS A 44 -8.04 7.77 -3.52
CA HIS A 44 -9.09 7.00 -4.15
C HIS A 44 -9.22 5.62 -3.50
N THR A 45 -9.79 5.57 -2.29
CA THR A 45 -10.14 4.30 -1.67
C THR A 45 -11.35 3.68 -2.36
N LEU A 46 -11.19 2.48 -2.92
CA LEU A 46 -12.28 1.76 -3.58
C LEU A 46 -13.25 1.21 -2.54
N ASN A 47 -14.55 1.42 -2.73
CA ASN A 47 -15.60 0.81 -1.93
C ASN A 47 -16.35 -0.20 -2.82
N LEU A 48 -16.02 -1.49 -2.70
CA LEU A 48 -16.61 -2.55 -3.52
C LEU A 48 -17.92 -3.12 -2.94
N GLY A 49 -18.64 -2.36 -2.10
CA GLY A 49 -19.96 -2.78 -1.64
C GLY A 49 -19.92 -3.93 -0.63
N HIS A 50 -19.17 -3.76 0.46
CA HIS A 50 -19.29 -4.58 1.68
C HIS A 50 -18.57 -3.91 2.88
N ASN A 51 -18.74 -2.59 3.04
CA ASN A 51 -18.10 -1.78 4.11
C ASN A 51 -16.56 -1.83 4.19
N ALA A 52 -15.88 -2.45 3.23
CA ALA A 52 -14.44 -2.53 3.14
C ALA A 52 -13.88 -1.52 2.13
N ARG A 53 -12.84 -0.79 2.54
CA ARG A 53 -12.08 0.10 1.67
C ARG A 53 -10.82 -0.62 1.20
N ILE A 54 -10.62 -0.70 -0.10
CA ILE A 54 -9.41 -1.29 -0.68
C ILE A 54 -8.41 -0.17 -0.92
N SER A 55 -7.18 -0.38 -0.45
CA SER A 55 -6.07 0.52 -0.74
C SER A 55 -5.57 0.29 -2.16
N THR A 56 -5.56 1.36 -2.95
CA THR A 56 -5.00 1.40 -4.31
C THR A 56 -3.49 1.57 -4.31
N LEU A 57 -2.86 1.75 -3.14
CA LEU A 57 -1.43 2.03 -3.01
C LEU A 57 -0.52 0.81 -3.14
N GLN A 58 -1.01 -0.39 -2.80
CA GLN A 58 -0.17 -1.60 -2.74
C GLN A 58 0.64 -1.84 -4.02
N PRO A 59 0.07 -1.77 -5.24
CA PRO A 59 0.83 -2.06 -6.46
C PRO A 59 2.03 -1.13 -6.65
N PHE A 60 1.93 0.14 -6.24
CA PHE A 60 3.04 1.09 -6.33
C PHE A 60 4.14 0.78 -5.32
N LEU A 61 3.77 0.37 -4.11
CA LEU A 61 4.71 0.03 -3.05
C LEU A 61 5.46 -1.26 -3.36
N VAL A 62 4.73 -2.29 -3.79
CA VAL A 62 5.32 -3.56 -4.21
C VAL A 62 6.15 -3.38 -5.49
N GLY A 63 5.68 -2.58 -6.45
CA GLY A 63 6.45 -2.22 -7.63
C GLY A 63 7.75 -1.48 -7.30
N ALA A 64 7.71 -0.57 -6.31
CA ALA A 64 8.92 0.11 -5.83
C ALA A 64 9.89 -0.85 -5.16
N ILE A 65 9.41 -1.82 -4.35
CA ILE A 65 10.27 -2.87 -3.76
C ILE A 65 11.02 -3.61 -4.86
N VAL A 66 10.30 -4.05 -5.89
CA VAL A 66 10.85 -4.86 -6.97
C VAL A 66 11.80 -4.06 -7.86
N LEU A 67 11.43 -2.83 -8.23
CA LEU A 67 12.18 -2.04 -9.22
C LEU A 67 13.31 -1.21 -8.61
N LEU A 68 13.16 -0.77 -7.37
CA LEU A 68 14.02 0.24 -6.74
C LEU A 68 14.67 -0.28 -5.45
N GLY A 69 13.91 -1.04 -4.66
CA GLY A 69 14.33 -1.62 -3.39
C GLY A 69 13.44 -1.22 -2.22
N VAL A 70 13.68 -1.85 -1.05
CA VAL A 70 12.85 -1.62 0.16
C VAL A 70 12.91 -0.16 0.61
N ARG A 71 14.06 0.49 0.51
CA ARG A 71 14.29 1.84 1.03
C ARG A 71 13.44 2.88 0.29
N GLU A 72 13.54 2.86 -1.03
CA GLU A 72 12.77 3.71 -1.93
C GLU A 72 11.27 3.43 -1.76
N ALA A 73 10.88 2.17 -1.62
CA ALA A 73 9.49 1.81 -1.37
C ALA A 73 8.95 2.35 -0.04
N MET A 74 9.74 2.31 1.04
CA MET A 74 9.36 2.89 2.33
C MET A 74 9.21 4.41 2.26
N LEU A 75 10.11 5.10 1.57
CA LEU A 75 9.99 6.54 1.36
C LEU A 75 8.73 6.86 0.54
N LEU A 76 8.46 6.08 -0.52
CA LEU A 76 7.25 6.20 -1.32
C LEU A 76 6.00 5.98 -0.46
N ALA A 77 6.00 5.01 0.46
CA ALA A 77 4.93 4.77 1.42
C ALA A 77 4.70 5.99 2.33
N ALA A 78 5.76 6.51 2.94
CA ALA A 78 5.70 7.63 3.86
C ALA A 78 5.17 8.89 3.16
N VAL A 79 5.73 9.23 1.99
CA VAL A 79 5.36 10.46 1.26
C VAL A 79 3.94 10.36 0.69
N SER A 80 3.58 9.26 0.03
CA SER A 80 2.23 9.11 -0.52
C SER A 80 1.15 9.06 0.57
N MET A 81 1.44 8.46 1.73
CA MET A 81 0.47 8.42 2.83
C MET A 81 0.39 9.75 3.60
N ALA A 82 1.50 10.48 3.74
CA ALA A 82 1.49 11.84 4.25
C ALA A 82 0.70 12.77 3.30
N TYR A 83 0.89 12.64 1.99
CA TYR A 83 0.11 13.36 0.98
C TYR A 83 -1.39 13.03 1.07
N PHE A 84 -1.74 11.75 1.17
CA PHE A 84 -3.12 11.31 1.38
C PHE A 84 -3.76 11.98 2.60
N TRP A 85 -3.03 12.02 3.72
CA TRP A 85 -3.53 12.64 4.93
C TRP A 85 -3.66 14.17 4.79
N ALA A 86 -2.64 14.86 4.30
CA ALA A 86 -2.64 16.31 4.19
C ALA A 86 -3.63 16.84 3.14
N VAL A 87 -3.73 16.19 1.97
CA VAL A 87 -4.49 16.68 0.82
C VAL A 87 -5.79 15.90 0.62
N GLY A 88 -5.73 14.57 0.68
CA GLY A 88 -6.90 13.72 0.45
C GLY A 88 -7.89 13.72 1.62
N ARG A 89 -7.40 13.88 2.86
CA ARG A 89 -8.20 13.82 4.09
C ARG A 89 -7.71 14.81 5.17
N PRO A 90 -7.69 16.14 4.91
CA PRO A 90 -7.11 17.14 5.83
C PRO A 90 -7.75 17.18 7.22
N ARG A 91 -9.00 16.71 7.37
CA ARG A 91 -9.72 16.63 8.65
C ARG A 91 -9.64 15.27 9.34
N PHE A 92 -8.76 14.38 8.86
CA PHE A 92 -8.60 13.05 9.45
C PHE A 92 -7.92 13.15 10.80
N GLU A 93 -8.43 12.40 11.78
CA GLU A 93 -7.90 12.38 13.14
C GLU A 93 -6.41 12.02 13.15
N VAL A 94 -5.60 12.83 13.84
CA VAL A 94 -4.13 12.75 13.82
C VAL A 94 -3.62 11.35 14.14
N HIS A 95 -4.18 10.71 15.16
CA HIS A 95 -3.77 9.37 15.57
C HIS A 95 -4.10 8.30 14.51
N LYS A 96 -5.21 8.43 13.78
CA LYS A 96 -5.58 7.53 12.66
C LYS A 96 -4.69 7.77 11.44
N GLY A 97 -4.33 9.03 11.18
CA GLY A 97 -3.37 9.41 10.12
C GLY A 97 -1.99 8.79 10.36
N LEU A 98 -1.43 9.04 11.56
CA LEU A 98 -0.13 8.49 11.97
C LEU A 98 -0.13 6.96 11.99
N PHE A 99 -1.19 6.34 12.55
CA PHE A 99 -1.32 4.88 12.55
C PHE A 99 -1.25 4.30 11.15
N ASN A 100 -2.02 4.85 10.20
CA ASN A 100 -2.01 4.34 8.84
C ASN A 100 -0.65 4.58 8.16
N LEU A 101 -0.04 5.75 8.34
CA LEU A 101 1.29 6.02 7.80
C LEU A 101 2.29 4.97 8.27
N CYS A 102 2.38 4.72 9.59
CA CYS A 102 3.28 3.71 10.14
C CYS A 102 2.92 2.29 9.70
N ASN A 103 1.64 1.97 9.60
CA ASN A 103 1.18 0.67 9.11
C ASN A 103 1.63 0.42 7.66
N PHE A 104 1.49 1.40 6.77
CA PHE A 104 1.93 1.28 5.37
C PHE A 104 3.46 1.17 5.26
N VAL A 105 4.21 1.98 6.02
CA VAL A 105 5.68 1.88 6.07
C VAL A 105 6.11 0.49 6.56
N LEU A 106 5.54 0.01 7.68
CA LEU A 106 5.88 -1.28 8.26
C LEU A 106 5.50 -2.46 7.35
N SER A 107 4.32 -2.40 6.72
CA SER A 107 3.87 -3.42 5.77
C SER A 107 4.79 -3.49 4.54
N THR A 108 5.26 -2.33 4.07
CA THR A 108 6.21 -2.22 2.96
C THR A 108 7.58 -2.77 3.35
N TRP A 109 8.07 -2.42 4.54
CA TRP A 109 9.33 -2.90 5.07
C TRP A 109 9.37 -4.42 5.23
N LEU A 110 8.37 -4.98 5.93
CA LEU A 110 8.28 -6.43 6.13
C LEU A 110 8.06 -7.18 4.80
N GLY A 111 7.20 -6.67 3.92
CA GLY A 111 7.00 -7.24 2.59
C GLY A 111 8.28 -7.25 1.77
N GLY A 112 9.04 -6.15 1.80
CA GLY A 112 10.32 -6.03 1.12
C GLY A 112 11.38 -6.97 1.66
N HIS A 113 11.52 -7.11 2.98
CA HIS A 113 12.46 -8.10 3.54
C HIS A 113 12.07 -9.53 3.19
N VAL A 114 10.77 -9.86 3.24
CA VAL A 114 10.30 -11.18 2.81
C VAL A 114 10.58 -11.42 1.32
N TYR A 115 10.46 -10.41 0.46
CA TYR A 115 10.85 -10.50 -0.95
C TYR A 115 12.30 -10.95 -1.11
N TYR A 116 13.25 -10.24 -0.48
CA TYR A 116 14.67 -10.60 -0.59
C TYR A 116 15.02 -11.94 0.08
N LEU A 117 14.43 -12.22 1.26
CA LEU A 117 14.64 -13.50 1.97
C LEU A 117 14.10 -14.70 1.18
N SER A 118 13.09 -14.49 0.34
CA SER A 118 12.50 -15.53 -0.52
C SER A 118 13.24 -15.69 -1.86
N GLY A 119 14.38 -15.03 -2.05
CA GLY A 119 15.20 -15.11 -3.27
C GLY A 119 14.94 -14.02 -4.30
N GLY A 120 14.08 -13.05 -4.00
CA GLY A 120 13.80 -11.91 -4.87
C GLY A 120 15.02 -11.00 -5.05
N ARG A 121 15.18 -10.47 -6.26
CA ARG A 121 16.29 -9.55 -6.59
C ARG A 121 15.74 -8.27 -7.20
N THR A 122 16.34 -7.13 -6.89
CA THR A 122 15.91 -5.85 -7.47
C THR A 122 16.06 -5.89 -8.99
N GLY A 123 15.00 -5.53 -9.72
CA GLY A 123 14.95 -5.50 -11.18
C GLY A 123 14.71 -6.86 -11.85
N ASP A 124 14.78 -7.98 -11.13
CA ASP A 124 14.47 -9.31 -11.65
C ASP A 124 13.00 -9.64 -11.41
N VAL A 125 12.27 -9.83 -12.50
CA VAL A 125 10.85 -10.21 -12.51
C VAL A 125 10.55 -11.33 -13.49
N SER A 126 11.59 -11.99 -14.00
CA SER A 126 11.47 -13.07 -14.98
C SER A 126 11.85 -14.42 -14.38
N SER A 127 12.69 -14.45 -13.34
CA SER A 127 13.03 -15.69 -12.66
C SER A 127 11.85 -16.25 -11.86
N PRO A 128 11.67 -17.59 -11.81
CA PRO A 128 10.66 -18.23 -10.97
C PRO A 128 10.79 -17.82 -9.49
N ASP A 129 12.02 -17.69 -8.99
CA ASP A 129 12.30 -17.29 -7.60
C ASP A 129 11.81 -15.87 -7.33
N SER A 130 12.07 -14.90 -8.22
CA SER A 130 11.53 -13.54 -8.07
C SER A 130 10.00 -13.49 -8.13
N LEU A 131 9.37 -14.32 -8.96
CA LEU A 131 7.90 -14.39 -9.04
C LEU A 131 7.29 -14.96 -7.76
N LEU A 132 7.90 -16.01 -7.19
CA LEU A 132 7.48 -16.56 -5.90
C LEU A 132 7.75 -15.57 -4.76
N ALA A 133 8.90 -14.91 -4.75
CA ALA A 133 9.23 -13.87 -3.78
C ALA A 133 8.25 -12.69 -3.84
N LEU A 134 7.82 -12.30 -5.04
CA LEU A 134 6.82 -11.25 -5.23
C LEU A 134 5.45 -11.65 -4.68
N LEU A 135 5.03 -12.90 -4.88
CA LEU A 135 3.82 -13.43 -4.26
C LEU A 135 3.90 -13.33 -2.72
N TRP A 136 5.01 -13.74 -2.13
CA TRP A 136 5.23 -13.62 -0.68
C TRP A 136 5.24 -12.17 -0.21
N CYS A 137 5.84 -11.25 -0.98
CA CYS A 137 5.81 -9.82 -0.70
C CYS A 137 4.38 -9.27 -0.64
N VAL A 138 3.54 -9.60 -1.63
CA VAL A 138 2.14 -9.17 -1.71
C VAL A 138 1.33 -9.73 -0.54
N LEU A 139 1.51 -11.02 -0.21
CA LEU A 139 0.83 -11.68 0.88
C LEU A 139 1.24 -11.12 2.25
N THR A 140 2.54 -10.91 2.49
CA THR A 140 3.04 -10.31 3.72
C THR A 140 2.53 -8.89 3.88
N PHE A 141 2.57 -8.07 2.83
CA PHE A 141 2.01 -6.73 2.87
C PHE A 141 0.53 -6.77 3.25
N PHE A 142 -0.26 -7.61 2.57
CA PHE A 142 -1.70 -7.74 2.82
C PHE A 142 -1.98 -8.18 4.26
N ALA A 143 -1.30 -9.22 4.73
CA ALA A 143 -1.48 -9.78 6.06
C ALA A 143 -1.14 -8.75 7.14
N VAL A 144 0.03 -8.13 7.09
CA VAL A 144 0.47 -7.12 8.06
C VAL A 144 -0.48 -5.92 8.05
N ASN A 145 -0.76 -5.37 6.86
CA ASN A 145 -1.55 -4.16 6.72
C ASN A 145 -2.96 -4.34 7.27
N THR A 146 -3.62 -5.44 6.89
CA THR A 146 -5.02 -5.68 7.26
C THR A 146 -5.17 -6.23 8.67
N ALA A 147 -4.21 -7.00 9.17
CA ALA A 147 -4.21 -7.44 10.57
C ALA A 147 -4.10 -6.23 11.51
N LEU A 148 -3.16 -5.32 11.28
CA LEU A 148 -3.00 -4.13 12.12
C LEU A 148 -4.27 -3.25 12.11
N VAL A 149 -4.87 -3.01 10.94
CA VAL A 149 -6.11 -2.23 10.84
C VAL A 149 -7.27 -2.95 11.53
N SER A 150 -7.37 -4.28 11.40
CA SER A 150 -8.45 -5.05 12.02
C SER A 150 -8.32 -5.10 13.54
N ILE A 151 -7.10 -5.19 14.06
CA ILE A 151 -6.82 -5.09 15.50
C ILE A 151 -7.19 -3.69 16.01
N ALA A 152 -6.78 -2.62 15.33
CA ALA A 152 -7.16 -1.26 15.70
C ALA A 152 -8.69 -1.11 15.73
N ALA A 153 -9.38 -1.50 14.65
CA ALA A 153 -10.83 -1.39 14.57
C ALA A 153 -11.56 -2.25 15.62
N GLY A 154 -11.09 -3.47 15.86
CA GLY A 154 -11.63 -4.37 16.88
C GLY A 154 -11.48 -3.80 18.30
N LEU A 155 -10.32 -3.21 18.61
CA LEU A 155 -10.08 -2.52 19.88
C LEU A 155 -10.95 -1.26 20.05
N GLU A 156 -11.20 -0.50 18.98
CA GLU A 156 -12.04 0.72 19.01
C GLU A 156 -13.51 0.36 19.20
N GLN A 157 -13.98 -0.66 18.49
CA GLN A 157 -15.39 -1.09 18.47
C GLN A 157 -15.73 -2.14 19.53
N LYS A 158 -14.75 -2.62 20.29
CA LYS A 158 -14.87 -3.72 21.27
C LYS A 158 -15.45 -5.00 20.68
N ILE A 159 -15.00 -5.35 19.47
CA ILE A 159 -15.37 -6.57 18.75
C ILE A 159 -14.11 -7.37 18.42
N ASP A 160 -14.30 -8.68 18.17
CA ASP A 160 -13.19 -9.57 17.81
C ASP A 160 -12.47 -9.09 16.53
N PRO A 161 -11.14 -8.82 16.58
CA PRO A 161 -10.35 -8.42 15.42
C PRO A 161 -10.39 -9.43 14.27
N PHE A 162 -10.46 -10.74 14.55
CA PHE A 162 -10.50 -11.75 13.50
C PHE A 162 -11.81 -11.67 12.73
N ARG A 163 -12.94 -11.49 13.41
CA ARG A 163 -14.23 -11.19 12.78
C ARG A 163 -14.17 -9.95 11.88
N VAL A 164 -13.55 -8.86 12.35
CA VAL A 164 -13.36 -7.64 11.53
C VAL A 164 -12.55 -7.94 10.27
N TRP A 165 -11.46 -8.69 10.42
CA TRP A 165 -10.59 -9.08 9.32
C TRP A 165 -11.34 -9.94 8.29
N TYR A 166 -12.03 -10.97 8.76
CA TYR A 166 -12.74 -11.91 7.90
C TYR A 166 -13.89 -11.25 7.15
N GLU A 167 -14.73 -10.46 7.83
CA GLU A 167 -15.91 -9.84 7.20
C GLU A 167 -15.53 -8.70 6.23
N LYS A 168 -14.46 -7.93 6.52
CA LYS A 168 -14.11 -6.74 5.72
C LYS A 168 -12.95 -6.98 4.77
N TYR A 169 -11.90 -7.66 5.20
CA TYR A 169 -10.61 -7.65 4.49
C TYR A 169 -10.29 -8.95 3.75
N SER A 170 -10.84 -10.10 4.17
CA SER A 170 -10.54 -11.41 3.52
C SER A 170 -10.75 -11.38 2.01
N TRP A 171 -11.85 -10.78 1.54
CA TRP A 171 -12.19 -10.69 0.11
C TRP A 171 -11.27 -9.76 -0.68
N THR A 172 -10.58 -8.84 0.01
CA THR A 172 -9.68 -7.89 -0.65
C THR A 172 -8.37 -8.54 -1.10
N ILE A 173 -8.07 -9.76 -0.64
CA ILE A 173 -6.90 -10.53 -1.11
C ILE A 173 -6.89 -10.68 -2.63
N ASN A 174 -8.06 -10.87 -3.25
CA ASN A 174 -8.21 -11.00 -4.70
C ASN A 174 -7.72 -9.74 -5.43
N SER A 175 -8.07 -8.57 -4.91
CA SER A 175 -7.60 -7.29 -5.47
C SER A 175 -6.11 -7.03 -5.22
N GLN A 176 -5.57 -7.49 -4.09
CA GLN A 176 -4.14 -7.37 -3.80
C GLN A 176 -3.32 -8.26 -4.76
N LEU A 177 -3.76 -9.49 -5.00
CA LEU A 177 -3.15 -10.40 -5.97
C LEU A 177 -3.22 -9.86 -7.40
N ALA A 178 -4.35 -9.26 -7.80
CA ALA A 178 -4.46 -8.54 -9.07
C ALA A 178 -3.50 -7.33 -9.16
N GLY A 179 -3.26 -6.66 -8.04
CA GLY A 179 -2.22 -5.64 -7.92
C GLY A 179 -0.82 -6.20 -8.16
N GLY A 180 -0.52 -7.37 -7.59
CA GLY A 180 0.74 -8.09 -7.82
C GLY A 180 0.96 -8.47 -9.29
N SER A 181 -0.09 -8.95 -9.99
CA SER A 181 0.03 -9.28 -11.42
C SER A 181 0.27 -8.04 -12.29
N LEU A 182 -0.32 -6.89 -11.92
CA LEU A 182 -0.03 -5.61 -12.56
C LEU A 182 1.44 -5.21 -12.39
N VAL A 183 2.03 -5.44 -11.21
CA VAL A 183 3.47 -5.20 -10.97
C VAL A 183 4.34 -6.07 -11.88
N ILE A 184 4.03 -7.37 -12.01
CA ILE A 184 4.75 -8.28 -12.91
C ILE A 184 4.72 -7.74 -14.34
N LEU A 185 3.52 -7.41 -14.84
CA LEU A 185 3.33 -6.92 -16.20
C LEU A 185 4.15 -5.64 -16.46
N ILE A 186 4.04 -4.66 -15.56
CA ILE A 186 4.74 -3.39 -15.70
C ILE A 186 6.25 -3.58 -15.62
N ALA A 187 6.74 -4.39 -14.68
CA ALA A 187 8.17 -4.61 -14.51
C ALA A 187 8.78 -5.35 -15.72
N MET A 188 8.08 -6.34 -16.29
CA MET A 188 8.52 -7.01 -17.52
C MET A 188 8.54 -6.04 -18.71
N LEU A 189 7.51 -5.21 -18.86
CA LEU A 189 7.48 -4.19 -19.92
C LEU A 189 8.53 -3.11 -19.70
N ARG A 190 8.84 -2.76 -18.45
CA ARG A 190 9.87 -1.78 -18.08
C ARG A 190 11.28 -2.21 -18.52
N GLN A 191 11.55 -3.51 -18.57
CA GLN A 191 12.81 -4.06 -19.10
C GLN A 191 12.92 -3.89 -20.63
N ARG A 192 11.79 -3.91 -21.37
CA ARG A 192 11.78 -3.81 -22.85
C ARG A 192 11.58 -2.40 -23.38
N TYR A 193 10.67 -1.64 -22.78
CA TYR A 193 10.20 -0.35 -23.28
C TYR A 193 10.68 0.84 -22.42
N GLY A 194 11.47 0.58 -21.39
CA GLY A 194 11.99 1.62 -20.53
C GLY A 194 10.88 2.31 -19.72
N LEU A 195 11.13 3.56 -19.34
CA LEU A 195 10.25 4.39 -18.51
C LEU A 195 8.80 4.46 -19.03
N GLN A 196 8.60 4.35 -20.35
CA GLN A 196 7.29 4.44 -21.00
C GLN A 196 6.30 3.39 -20.49
N ALA A 197 6.78 2.22 -20.06
CA ALA A 197 5.95 1.16 -19.51
C ALA A 197 5.16 1.61 -18.26
N LEU A 198 5.68 2.56 -17.47
CA LEU A 198 5.01 3.07 -16.28
C LEU A 198 3.74 3.85 -16.60
N PHE A 199 3.56 4.36 -17.83
CA PHE A 199 2.32 5.03 -18.23
C PHE A 199 1.13 4.07 -18.31
N LEU A 200 1.35 2.74 -18.30
CA LEU A 200 0.27 1.76 -18.12
C LEU A 200 -0.36 1.81 -16.72
N LEU A 201 0.23 2.54 -15.76
CA LEU A 201 -0.41 2.87 -14.48
C LEU A 201 -1.51 3.92 -14.62
N VAL A 202 -1.51 4.73 -15.70
CA VAL A 202 -2.54 5.74 -15.95
C VAL A 202 -3.95 5.13 -15.98
N PRO A 203 -4.25 4.09 -16.80
CA PRO A 203 -5.59 3.48 -16.79
C PRO A 203 -5.94 2.87 -15.42
N PHE A 204 -4.97 2.33 -14.68
CA PHE A 204 -5.20 1.85 -13.32
C PHE A 204 -5.61 2.98 -12.35
N CYS A 205 -4.94 4.12 -12.42
CA CYS A 205 -5.29 5.32 -11.66
C CYS A 205 -6.66 5.88 -12.05
N LEU A 206 -6.97 5.93 -13.36
CA LEU A 206 -8.27 6.38 -13.85
C LEU A 206 -9.39 5.46 -13.39
N MET A 207 -9.21 4.14 -13.51
CA MET A 207 -10.15 3.15 -13.00
C MET A 207 -10.36 3.37 -11.50
N SER A 208 -9.28 3.48 -10.72
CA SER A 208 -9.35 3.75 -9.30
C SER A 208 -10.17 5.00 -8.95
N TYR A 209 -9.94 6.10 -9.69
CA TYR A 209 -10.69 7.34 -9.55
C TYR A 209 -12.18 7.19 -9.92
N HIS A 210 -12.49 6.55 -11.05
CA HIS A 210 -13.86 6.38 -11.52
C HIS A 210 -14.68 5.49 -10.59
N PHE A 211 -14.09 4.40 -10.08
CA PHE A 211 -14.75 3.59 -9.05
C PHE A 211 -14.94 4.37 -7.76
N TYR A 212 -13.94 5.14 -7.30
CA TYR A 212 -14.14 6.03 -6.16
C TYR A 212 -15.33 6.97 -6.40
N LYS A 213 -15.36 7.69 -7.52
CA LYS A 213 -16.43 8.64 -7.87
C LYS A 213 -17.80 7.98 -8.05
N ALA A 214 -17.88 6.75 -8.53
CA ALA A 214 -19.17 6.07 -8.70
C ALA A 214 -19.81 5.65 -7.36
N TYR A 215 -18.99 5.32 -6.36
CA TYR A 215 -19.46 4.76 -5.10
C TYR A 215 -19.46 5.75 -3.92
N PHE A 216 -18.64 6.82 -3.95
CA PHE A 216 -18.57 7.80 -2.86
C PHE A 216 -19.80 8.74 -2.74
N PRO A 217 -20.40 9.26 -3.83
CA PRO A 217 -21.58 10.14 -3.75
C PRO A 217 -22.79 9.46 -3.12
N ARG A 218 -22.91 8.14 -3.23
CA ARG A 218 -24.04 7.37 -2.65
C ARG A 218 -23.85 7.06 -1.16
N ALA A 219 -22.61 6.96 -0.68
CA ALA A 219 -22.31 6.73 0.73
C ALA A 219 -22.56 7.98 1.60
N ALA A 220 -22.21 9.17 1.10
CA ALA A 220 -22.47 10.44 1.78
C ALA A 220 -23.96 10.77 1.90
N GLN A 221 -24.78 10.38 0.91
CA GLN A 221 -26.24 10.59 0.94
C GLN A 221 -26.98 9.65 1.88
N ARG A 222 -26.47 8.43 2.15
CA ARG A 222 -27.10 7.50 3.10
C ARG A 222 -26.85 7.87 4.56
N ALA A 223 -25.67 8.40 4.88
CA ALA A 223 -25.33 8.86 6.23
C ALA A 223 -26.10 10.12 6.68
N HIS A 224 -26.72 10.85 5.75
CA HIS A 224 -27.53 12.04 6.06
C HIS A 224 -29.01 11.71 6.33
N LYS A 225 -29.42 10.43 6.19
CA LYS A 225 -30.81 9.96 6.33
C LYS A 225 -31.03 9.02 7.52
N THR A 226 -30.03 8.87 8.41
CA THR A 226 -30.08 8.09 9.65
C THR A 226 -29.59 8.95 10.79
#